data_AF-A0A8B8D367-F1
#
_entry.id   AF-A0A8B8D367-F1
#
_cell.length_a   1.000
_cell.length_b   1.000
_cell.length_c   1.000
_cell.angle_alpha   90.00
_cell.angle_beta   90.00
_cell.angle_gamma   90.00
#
_symmetry.space_group_name_H-M   'P 1'
#
loop_
_entity.id
_entity.type
_entity.pdbx_description
1 polymer ?
#
loop_
_entity_poly.entity_id
_entity_poly.type
_entity_poly.pdbx_seq_one_letter_code
_entity_poly.pdbx_strand_id
1 'polypeptide(L)'
;MAEKVQYRAFQRNTLLEEIQCILHEYPDNEQIIKELLQNAEDAGARSVKMGLCPSCRSDHLPDPYKKYMSGPAFCFYNDSVFEEDDWQGITMVRKSNKHDDPLKVGKFGIGFKSVFHITDTVMVISGKTILFIDPLYEEIDPKKSAEKAIKALLYQIDADKVVQTHFLTVLTRNINDFELSSLAIHLEGITGSYFQMRYPDAVQCGYGMKVPSEIYTQSQAEEVMEYARRILEHVKAKISNP
;
A
#
# COMPACT_ATOMS: atom_id res chain seq x y z
N MET A 1 -27.41 35.07 12.36
CA MET A 1 -26.21 34.34 11.90
C MET A 1 -26.01 33.17 12.83
N ALA A 2 -26.24 31.95 12.37
CA ALA A 2 -25.96 30.76 13.18
C ALA A 2 -24.46 30.45 13.09
N GLU A 3 -23.77 30.45 14.22
CA GLU A 3 -22.38 30.00 14.29
C GLU A 3 -22.30 28.55 13.81
N LYS A 4 -21.47 28.30 12.79
CA LYS A 4 -21.16 26.94 12.32
C LYS A 4 -20.42 26.20 13.43
N VAL A 5 -21.08 25.25 14.06
CA VAL A 5 -20.47 24.31 15.00
C VAL A 5 -19.36 23.54 14.27
N GLN A 6 -18.11 23.62 14.75
CA GLN A 6 -17.01 22.82 14.25
C GLN A 6 -17.05 21.42 14.87
N TYR A 7 -17.25 20.40 14.04
CA TYR A 7 -17.13 19.00 14.46
C TYR A 7 -15.68 18.53 14.30
N ARG A 8 -15.12 17.90 15.33
CA ARG A 8 -13.83 17.17 15.24
C ARG A 8 -14.11 15.69 15.46
N ALA A 9 -13.68 14.87 14.51
CA ALA A 9 -13.74 13.41 14.63
C ALA A 9 -12.39 12.86 15.12
N PHE A 10 -12.42 11.67 15.72
CA PHE A 10 -11.20 10.90 15.99
C PHE A 10 -10.51 10.57 14.67
N GLN A 11 -9.22 10.87 14.59
CA GLN A 11 -8.38 10.40 13.50
C GLN A 11 -7.96 8.96 13.81
N ARG A 12 -8.14 8.07 12.83
CA ARG A 12 -7.56 6.72 12.88
C ARG A 12 -6.14 6.81 12.36
N ASN A 13 -5.23 6.10 13.02
CA ASN A 13 -3.87 5.95 12.55
C ASN A 13 -3.87 5.21 11.21
N THR A 14 -2.90 5.53 10.38
CA THR A 14 -2.54 4.75 9.20
C THR A 14 -1.91 3.42 9.63
N LEU A 15 -1.90 2.43 8.73
CA LEU A 15 -1.23 1.15 8.95
C LEU A 15 0.25 1.34 9.35
N LEU A 16 0.93 2.28 8.69
CA LEU A 16 2.33 2.59 8.97
C LEU A 16 2.51 3.14 10.39
N GLU A 17 1.67 4.09 10.81
CA GLU A 17 1.69 4.64 12.17
C GLU A 17 1.40 3.54 13.22
N GLU A 18 0.47 2.62 12.94
CA GLU A 18 0.19 1.51 13.85
C GLU A 18 1.38 0.56 14.02
N ILE A 19 2.06 0.21 12.91
CA ILE A 19 3.29 -0.60 12.94
C ILE A 19 4.41 0.15 13.66
N GLN A 20 4.59 1.44 13.37
CA GLN A 20 5.58 2.25 14.08
C GLN A 20 5.33 2.24 15.59
N CYS A 21 4.09 2.40 16.05
CA CYS A 21 3.76 2.29 17.46
C CYS A 21 4.13 0.90 18.02
N ILE A 22 3.84 -0.19 17.30
CA ILE A 22 4.22 -1.54 17.73
C ILE A 22 5.74 -1.68 17.87
N LEU A 23 6.51 -1.20 16.89
CA LEU A 23 7.97 -1.28 16.93
C LEU A 23 8.59 -0.46 18.07
N HIS A 24 7.95 0.64 18.49
CA HIS A 24 8.36 1.38 19.69
C HIS A 24 8.01 0.64 20.98
N GLU A 25 6.90 -0.08 21.01
CA GLU A 25 6.48 -0.90 22.16
C GLU A 25 7.36 -2.16 22.33
N TYR A 26 8.05 -2.62 21.28
CA TYR A 26 8.84 -3.86 21.24
C TYR A 26 10.27 -3.65 20.69
N PRO A 27 11.15 -2.88 21.37
CA PRO A 27 12.45 -2.49 20.82
C PRO A 27 13.49 -3.62 20.70
N ASP A 28 13.23 -4.80 21.29
CA ASP A 28 14.22 -5.87 21.43
C ASP A 28 14.24 -6.83 20.23
N ASN A 29 15.26 -6.72 19.38
CA ASN A 29 15.42 -7.58 18.19
C ASN A 29 15.53 -9.08 18.51
N GLU A 30 16.01 -9.45 19.70
CA GLU A 30 16.10 -10.86 20.13
C GLU A 30 14.73 -11.51 20.32
N GLN A 31 13.67 -10.70 20.50
CA GLN A 31 12.31 -11.19 20.66
C GLN A 31 11.75 -11.74 19.35
N ILE A 32 12.17 -11.25 18.18
CA ILE A 32 11.66 -11.65 16.86
C ILE A 32 11.77 -13.17 16.65
N ILE A 33 12.94 -13.75 16.94
CA ILE A 33 13.19 -15.18 16.78
C ILE A 33 12.30 -16.00 17.73
N LYS A 34 12.12 -15.53 18.97
CA LYS A 34 11.28 -16.19 19.98
C LYS A 34 9.81 -16.19 19.57
N GLU A 35 9.32 -15.08 19.03
CA GLU A 35 7.94 -14.94 18.54
C GLU A 35 7.69 -15.85 17.32
N LEU A 36 8.64 -15.97 16.40
CA LEU A 36 8.53 -16.90 15.26
C LEU A 36 8.53 -18.37 15.73
N LEU A 37 9.39 -18.73 16.69
CA LEU A 37 9.41 -20.06 17.29
C LEU A 37 8.09 -20.37 18.01
N GLN A 38 7.55 -19.41 18.76
CA GLN A 38 6.27 -19.56 19.43
C GLN A 38 5.12 -19.74 18.45
N ASN A 39 5.11 -19.02 17.33
CA ASN A 39 4.10 -19.24 16.28
C ASN A 39 4.19 -20.65 15.68
N ALA A 40 5.41 -21.20 15.52
CA ALA A 40 5.58 -22.57 15.07
C ALA A 40 5.05 -23.59 16.11
N GLU A 41 5.34 -23.36 17.39
CA GLU A 41 4.83 -24.19 18.50
C GLU A 41 3.29 -24.15 18.59
N ASP A 42 2.69 -22.96 18.54
CA ASP A 42 1.23 -22.76 18.55
C ASP A 42 0.53 -23.47 17.37
N ALA A 43 1.22 -23.59 16.23
CA ALA A 43 0.74 -24.30 15.05
C ALA A 43 1.04 -25.81 15.08
N GLY A 44 1.64 -26.32 16.17
CA GLY A 44 1.95 -27.73 16.35
C GLY A 44 3.12 -28.24 15.50
N ALA A 45 4.02 -27.36 15.06
CA ALA A 45 5.20 -27.74 14.29
C ALA A 45 6.15 -28.62 15.11
N ARG A 46 6.79 -29.59 14.45
CA ARG A 46 7.81 -30.47 15.04
C ARG A 46 9.22 -30.10 14.62
N SER A 47 9.36 -29.36 13.52
CA SER A 47 10.64 -28.94 12.98
C SER A 47 10.60 -27.47 12.59
N VAL A 48 11.65 -26.74 12.96
CA VAL A 48 11.90 -25.37 12.51
C VAL A 48 13.28 -25.32 11.85
N LYS A 49 13.39 -24.56 10.75
CA LYS A 49 14.66 -24.25 10.08
C LYS A 49 14.74 -22.75 9.85
N MET A 50 15.93 -22.19 10.03
CA MET A 50 16.19 -20.78 9.77
C MET A 50 17.45 -20.65 8.93
N GLY A 51 17.50 -19.64 8.07
CA GLY A 51 18.70 -19.36 7.29
C GLY A 51 18.60 -18.08 6.49
N LEU A 52 19.75 -17.58 6.07
CA LEU A 52 19.82 -16.48 5.11
C LEU A 52 19.77 -17.08 3.71
N CYS A 53 18.76 -16.69 2.94
CA CYS A 53 18.70 -16.94 1.53
C CYS A 53 19.44 -15.80 0.81
N PRO A 54 20.56 -16.08 0.12
CA PRO A 54 21.21 -15.07 -0.71
C PRO A 54 20.28 -14.65 -1.85
N SER A 55 20.46 -13.44 -2.36
CA SER A 55 19.58 -12.86 -3.38
C SER A 55 19.42 -13.78 -4.60
N CYS A 56 18.17 -14.09 -4.92
CA CYS A 56 17.77 -14.78 -6.13
C CYS A 56 17.45 -13.73 -7.21
N ARG A 57 18.46 -13.04 -7.75
CA ARG A 57 18.26 -12.17 -8.92
C ARG A 57 17.92 -13.03 -10.14
N SER A 58 16.64 -13.29 -10.32
CA SER A 58 16.11 -13.86 -11.55
C SER A 58 15.32 -12.79 -12.27
N ASP A 59 15.85 -12.30 -13.39
CA ASP A 59 15.16 -11.37 -14.29
C ASP A 59 13.89 -11.98 -14.90
N HIS A 60 13.67 -13.28 -14.69
CA HIS A 60 12.53 -14.05 -15.19
C HIS A 60 11.37 -14.17 -14.19
N LEU A 61 11.50 -13.65 -12.96
CA LEU A 61 10.36 -13.63 -12.05
C LEU A 61 9.30 -12.63 -12.56
N PRO A 62 8.03 -13.04 -12.72
CA PRO A 62 6.96 -12.11 -13.01
C PRO A 62 6.66 -11.25 -11.77
N ASP A 63 6.01 -10.11 -11.97
CA ASP A 63 5.39 -9.38 -10.86
C ASP A 63 4.26 -10.22 -10.24
N PRO A 64 4.03 -10.15 -8.92
CA PRO A 64 4.72 -9.29 -7.95
C PRO A 64 6.03 -9.87 -7.37
N TYR A 65 6.40 -11.10 -7.74
CA TYR A 65 7.55 -11.82 -7.15
C TYR A 65 8.87 -11.10 -7.36
N LYS A 66 9.06 -10.50 -8.54
CA LYS A 66 10.27 -9.72 -8.85
C LYS A 66 10.53 -8.63 -7.81
N LYS A 67 9.49 -7.90 -7.39
CA LYS A 67 9.59 -6.84 -6.38
C LYS A 67 10.09 -7.39 -5.04
N TYR A 68 9.53 -8.51 -4.57
CA TYR A 68 9.76 -9.01 -3.21
C TYR A 68 10.93 -10.00 -3.09
N MET A 69 11.40 -10.61 -4.19
CA MET A 69 12.41 -11.68 -4.17
C MET A 69 13.77 -11.29 -4.78
N SER A 70 13.96 -10.01 -5.13
CA SER A 70 15.22 -9.53 -5.74
C SER A 70 16.37 -9.33 -4.74
N GLY A 71 16.11 -9.37 -3.44
CA GLY A 71 17.09 -9.13 -2.38
C GLY A 71 17.45 -10.40 -1.59
N PRO A 72 18.49 -10.35 -0.74
CA PRO A 72 18.70 -11.39 0.27
C PRO A 72 17.51 -11.40 1.25
N ALA A 73 17.18 -12.57 1.79
CA ALA A 73 16.07 -12.74 2.71
C ALA A 73 16.47 -13.57 3.92
N PHE A 74 15.92 -13.23 5.08
CA PHE A 74 15.89 -14.13 6.22
C PHE A 74 14.70 -15.08 6.06
N CYS A 75 14.96 -16.38 5.98
CA CYS A 75 13.94 -17.40 5.83
C CYS A 75 13.73 -18.13 7.15
N PHE A 76 12.47 -18.19 7.58
CA PHE A 76 12.01 -19.02 8.70
C PHE A 76 11.02 -20.04 8.15
N TYR A 77 11.30 -21.32 8.35
CA TYR A 77 10.47 -22.45 7.94
C TYR A 77 10.03 -23.24 9.17
N ASN A 78 8.78 -23.70 9.16
CA ASN A 78 8.31 -24.73 10.06
C ASN A 78 7.43 -25.73 9.27
N ASP A 79 7.23 -26.94 9.81
CA ASP A 79 6.54 -28.03 9.12
C ASP A 79 5.02 -28.08 9.32
N SER A 80 4.40 -27.05 9.91
CA SER A 80 2.95 -26.89 9.94
C SER A 80 2.42 -26.15 8.71
N VAL A 81 1.10 -26.17 8.52
CA VAL A 81 0.41 -25.50 7.41
C VAL A 81 -0.63 -24.56 8.00
N PHE A 82 -0.70 -23.33 7.47
CA PHE A 82 -1.66 -22.33 7.92
C PHE A 82 -3.10 -22.79 7.65
N GLU A 83 -3.95 -22.59 8.64
CA GLU A 83 -5.40 -22.70 8.54
C GLU A 83 -6.03 -21.33 8.22
N GLU A 84 -7.33 -21.29 7.91
CA GLU A 84 -8.04 -20.04 7.56
C GLU A 84 -7.94 -18.98 8.67
N ASP A 85 -8.00 -19.42 9.93
CA ASP A 85 -7.87 -18.52 11.08
C ASP A 85 -6.46 -17.92 11.20
N ASP A 86 -5.42 -18.64 10.76
CA ASP A 86 -4.05 -18.12 10.73
C ASP A 86 -3.90 -17.03 9.66
N TRP A 87 -4.51 -17.23 8.49
CA TRP A 87 -4.54 -16.22 7.42
C TRP A 87 -5.29 -14.96 7.83
N GLN A 88 -6.42 -15.11 8.52
CA GLN A 88 -7.13 -13.96 9.08
C GLN A 88 -6.32 -13.29 10.19
N GLY A 89 -5.71 -14.05 11.09
CA GLY A 89 -4.93 -13.52 12.18
C GLY A 89 -3.69 -12.74 11.73
N ILE A 90 -2.94 -13.26 10.75
CA ILE A 90 -1.68 -12.65 10.30
C ILE A 90 -1.90 -11.33 9.55
N THR A 91 -3.07 -11.15 8.92
CA THR A 91 -3.42 -9.93 8.16
C THR A 91 -3.98 -8.82 9.04
N MET A 92 -4.40 -9.11 10.28
CA MET A 92 -4.83 -8.09 11.24
C MET A 92 -3.64 -7.36 11.88
N VAL A 93 -3.80 -6.06 12.18
CA VAL A 93 -2.71 -5.22 12.73
C VAL A 93 -2.64 -5.32 14.25
N ARG A 94 -3.77 -5.18 14.95
CA ARG A 94 -3.87 -5.20 16.42
C ARG A 94 -5.00 -6.11 16.95
N LYS A 95 -5.53 -7.02 16.12
CA LYS A 95 -6.50 -8.04 16.54
C LYS A 95 -5.90 -9.42 16.29
N SER A 96 -6.03 -10.32 17.26
CA SER A 96 -5.88 -11.74 17.00
C SER A 96 -7.22 -12.45 17.23
N ASN A 97 -7.47 -13.49 16.45
CA ASN A 97 -8.57 -14.43 16.69
C ASN A 97 -8.27 -15.37 17.88
N LYS A 98 -7.12 -15.20 18.56
CA LYS A 98 -6.65 -16.03 19.68
C LYS A 98 -7.34 -15.75 21.03
N HIS A 99 -8.50 -15.09 21.03
CA HIS A 99 -9.21 -14.75 22.27
C HIS A 99 -9.84 -15.97 22.97
N ASP A 100 -10.13 -17.05 22.22
CA ASP A 100 -10.91 -18.19 22.72
C ASP A 100 -10.06 -19.42 23.11
N ASP A 101 -8.74 -19.42 22.85
CA ASP A 101 -7.85 -20.54 23.22
C ASP A 101 -6.87 -20.13 24.34
N PRO A 102 -7.08 -20.60 25.59
CA PRO A 102 -6.22 -20.26 26.72
C PRO A 102 -4.82 -20.88 26.65
N LEU A 103 -4.57 -21.82 25.73
CA LEU A 103 -3.25 -22.43 25.51
C LEU A 103 -2.39 -21.66 24.50
N LYS A 104 -3.00 -20.81 23.67
CA LYS A 104 -2.28 -19.99 22.67
C LYS A 104 -1.86 -18.66 23.30
N VAL A 105 -0.56 -18.37 23.24
CA VAL A 105 0.00 -17.11 23.74
C VAL A 105 0.05 -16.08 22.59
N GLY A 106 -0.26 -14.81 22.89
CA GLY A 106 -0.29 -13.72 21.89
C GLY A 106 -1.69 -13.16 21.65
N LYS A 107 -2.25 -12.51 22.69
CA LYS A 107 -3.62 -11.99 22.76
C LYS A 107 -3.95 -10.87 21.75
N PHE A 108 -2.99 -10.41 20.95
CA PHE A 108 -3.15 -9.27 20.05
C PHE A 108 -2.51 -9.42 18.66
N GLY A 109 -1.82 -10.53 18.36
CA GLY A 109 -1.13 -10.70 17.07
C GLY A 109 0.06 -9.75 16.86
N ILE A 110 0.48 -9.06 17.92
CA ILE A 110 1.51 -8.00 17.91
C ILE A 110 2.91 -8.61 17.79
N GLY A 111 3.16 -9.76 18.42
CA GLY A 111 4.49 -10.39 18.46
C GLY A 111 5.07 -10.68 17.07
N PHE A 112 4.24 -11.17 16.13
CA PHE A 112 4.66 -11.35 14.75
C PHE A 112 5.08 -10.03 14.07
N LYS A 113 4.46 -8.90 14.40
CA LYS A 113 4.76 -7.61 13.75
C LYS A 113 6.17 -7.10 14.09
N SER A 114 6.83 -7.66 15.11
CA SER A 114 8.25 -7.39 15.41
C SER A 114 9.18 -7.71 14.23
N VAL A 115 8.78 -8.56 13.28
CA VAL A 115 9.54 -8.82 12.04
C VAL A 115 9.80 -7.53 11.23
N PHE A 116 8.99 -6.49 11.41
CA PHE A 116 9.23 -5.20 10.75
C PHE A 116 10.44 -4.42 11.28
N HIS A 117 11.12 -4.89 12.34
CA HIS A 117 12.46 -4.40 12.72
C HIS A 117 13.56 -4.81 11.73
N ILE A 118 13.35 -5.89 10.98
CA ILE A 118 14.38 -6.48 10.09
C ILE A 118 14.03 -6.40 8.60
N THR A 119 12.76 -6.14 8.27
CA THR A 119 12.30 -6.04 6.88
C THR A 119 11.11 -5.10 6.76
N ASP A 120 11.01 -4.36 5.65
CA ASP A 120 9.80 -3.59 5.32
C ASP A 120 8.71 -4.46 4.68
N THR A 121 9.07 -5.67 4.21
CA THR A 121 8.15 -6.57 3.49
C THR A 121 8.27 -8.00 3.99
N VAL A 122 7.13 -8.69 4.13
CA VAL A 122 7.08 -10.08 4.58
C VAL A 122 6.38 -10.93 3.53
N MET A 123 6.99 -12.07 3.19
CA MET A 123 6.39 -13.08 2.33
C MET A 123 6.09 -14.34 3.16
N VAL A 124 4.84 -14.78 3.15
CA VAL A 124 4.40 -16.01 3.81
C VAL A 124 3.93 -16.99 2.74
N ILE A 125 4.48 -18.20 2.76
CA ILE A 125 4.12 -19.28 1.85
C ILE A 125 3.63 -20.44 2.70
N SER A 126 2.37 -20.86 2.50
CA SER A 126 1.84 -22.05 3.17
C SER A 126 0.76 -22.71 2.33
N GLY A 127 0.84 -24.04 2.20
CA GLY A 127 -0.03 -24.81 1.32
C GLY A 127 0.05 -24.34 -0.14
N LYS A 128 -1.05 -23.81 -0.66
CA LYS A 128 -1.17 -23.28 -2.04
C LYS A 128 -1.23 -21.75 -2.09
N THR A 129 -1.02 -21.09 -0.95
CA THR A 129 -1.24 -19.65 -0.80
C THR A 129 0.07 -18.94 -0.53
N ILE A 130 0.22 -17.77 -1.16
CA ILE A 130 1.32 -16.85 -0.92
C ILE A 130 0.70 -15.51 -0.50
N LEU A 131 1.18 -14.96 0.60
CA LEU A 131 0.79 -13.65 1.11
C LEU A 131 2.01 -12.73 1.10
N PHE A 132 1.83 -11.53 0.53
CA PHE A 132 2.79 -10.43 0.65
C PHE A 132 2.21 -9.40 1.61
N ILE A 133 2.96 -9.09 2.66
CA ILE A 133 2.65 -8.00 3.59
C ILE A 133 3.67 -6.90 3.34
N ASP A 134 3.22 -5.83 2.70
CA ASP A 134 4.01 -4.63 2.42
C ASP A 134 3.22 -3.42 2.92
N PRO A 135 3.47 -2.96 4.17
CA PRO A 135 2.78 -1.81 4.74
C PRO A 135 3.04 -0.50 3.99
N LEU A 136 4.11 -0.46 3.20
CA LEU A 136 4.47 0.66 2.34
C LEU A 136 3.92 0.50 0.92
N TYR A 137 3.19 -0.58 0.64
CA TYR A 137 2.51 -0.77 -0.62
C TYR A 137 1.41 0.28 -0.77
N GLU A 138 1.77 1.41 -1.38
CA GLU A 138 0.81 2.25 -2.06
C GLU A 138 0.59 1.60 -3.43
N GLU A 139 -0.60 1.05 -3.67
CA GLU A 139 -1.02 0.69 -5.02
C GLU A 139 -0.75 1.91 -5.90
N ILE A 140 0.04 1.74 -6.97
CA ILE A 140 0.46 2.85 -7.83
C ILE A 140 -0.81 3.41 -8.45
N ASP A 141 -1.33 4.46 -7.83
CA ASP A 141 -2.43 5.25 -8.34
C ASP A 141 -1.81 6.26 -9.32
N PRO A 142 -1.93 6.04 -10.64
CA PRO A 142 -1.21 6.84 -11.62
C PRO A 142 -1.71 8.29 -11.60
N LYS A 143 -2.99 8.48 -11.24
CA LYS A 143 -3.59 9.79 -11.03
C LYS A 143 -2.98 10.50 -9.82
N LYS A 144 -2.85 9.84 -8.68
CA LYS A 144 -2.16 10.44 -7.51
C LYS A 144 -0.71 10.76 -7.82
N SER A 145 -0.02 9.90 -8.57
CA SER A 145 1.37 10.13 -8.97
C SER A 145 1.49 11.40 -9.82
N ALA A 146 0.61 11.55 -10.82
CA ALA A 146 0.50 12.77 -11.62
C ALA A 146 0.13 14.01 -10.77
N GLU A 147 -0.82 13.89 -9.84
CA GLU A 147 -1.23 14.96 -8.92
C GLU A 147 -0.04 15.47 -8.09
N LYS A 148 0.69 14.54 -7.45
CA LYS A 148 1.86 14.86 -6.62
C LYS A 148 2.95 15.55 -7.46
N ALA A 149 3.21 15.07 -8.67
CA ALA A 149 4.20 15.66 -9.58
C ALA A 149 3.81 17.10 -9.99
N ILE A 150 2.56 17.31 -10.40
CA ILE A 150 2.06 18.64 -10.79
C ILE A 150 2.11 19.61 -9.59
N LYS A 151 1.74 19.15 -8.38
CA LYS A 151 1.86 19.95 -7.15
C LYS A 151 3.32 20.30 -6.85
N ALA A 152 4.26 19.37 -7.02
CA ALA A 152 5.68 19.65 -6.84
C ALA A 152 6.18 20.76 -7.78
N LEU A 153 5.77 20.73 -9.06
CA LEU A 153 6.07 21.80 -10.01
C LEU A 153 5.42 23.14 -9.61
N LEU A 154 4.17 23.13 -9.15
CA LEU A 154 3.53 24.35 -8.64
C LEU A 154 4.28 24.93 -7.43
N TYR A 155 4.70 24.10 -6.47
CA TYR A 155 5.50 24.55 -5.34
C TYR A 155 6.83 25.17 -5.76
N GLN A 156 7.44 24.68 -6.84
CA GLN A 156 8.66 25.28 -7.39
C GLN A 156 8.40 26.63 -8.08
N ILE A 157 7.26 26.78 -8.77
CA ILE A 157 6.90 28.03 -9.45
C ILE A 157 6.46 29.09 -8.44
N ASP A 158 5.47 28.75 -7.61
CA ASP A 158 4.84 29.64 -6.63
C ASP A 158 3.98 28.82 -5.65
N ALA A 159 4.43 28.72 -4.40
CA ALA A 159 3.74 27.98 -3.35
C ALA A 159 2.32 28.53 -3.06
N ASP A 160 2.08 29.83 -3.27
CA ASP A 160 0.77 30.44 -3.02
C ASP A 160 -0.27 30.07 -4.09
N LYS A 161 0.18 29.54 -5.24
CA LYS A 161 -0.71 29.04 -6.31
C LYS A 161 -1.15 27.58 -6.12
N VAL A 162 -0.62 26.89 -5.12
CA VAL A 162 -1.01 25.50 -4.83
C VAL A 162 -2.39 25.48 -4.18
N VAL A 163 -3.39 25.05 -4.94
CA VAL A 163 -4.77 24.90 -4.45
C VAL A 163 -5.01 23.50 -3.86
N GLN A 164 -5.80 23.43 -2.79
CA GLN A 164 -6.21 22.17 -2.14
C GLN A 164 -7.29 21.48 -2.98
N THR A 165 -6.86 20.74 -4.01
CA THR A 165 -7.72 19.98 -4.91
C THR A 165 -7.05 18.68 -5.35
N HIS A 166 -7.87 17.75 -5.84
CA HIS A 166 -7.45 16.48 -6.47
C HIS A 166 -7.69 16.48 -7.99
N PHE A 167 -8.21 17.59 -8.53
CA PHE A 167 -8.45 17.73 -9.97
C PHE A 167 -7.17 18.18 -10.69
N LEU A 168 -6.58 17.29 -11.50
CA LEU A 168 -5.37 17.60 -12.26
C LEU A 168 -5.59 18.80 -13.18
N THR A 169 -6.75 18.86 -13.83
CA THR A 169 -7.15 19.95 -14.71
C THR A 169 -7.21 21.32 -14.02
N VAL A 170 -7.49 21.36 -12.72
CA VAL A 170 -7.47 22.60 -11.92
C VAL A 170 -6.04 22.97 -11.55
N LEU A 171 -5.21 21.99 -11.19
CA LEU A 171 -3.81 22.21 -10.83
C LEU A 171 -3.00 22.74 -12.03
N THR A 172 -3.17 22.16 -13.23
CA THR A 172 -2.38 22.58 -14.41
C THR A 172 -2.74 23.97 -14.93
N ARG A 173 -3.96 24.47 -14.68
CA ARG A 173 -4.34 25.86 -15.04
C ARG A 173 -3.44 26.90 -14.39
N ASN A 174 -2.94 26.65 -13.19
CA ASN A 174 -2.05 27.57 -12.48
C ASN A 174 -0.59 27.51 -12.98
N ILE A 175 -0.25 26.55 -13.85
CA ILE A 175 1.09 26.37 -14.43
C ILE A 175 1.20 27.06 -15.81
N ASN A 176 0.08 27.32 -16.50
CA ASN A 176 0.04 27.84 -17.87
C ASN A 176 0.83 26.98 -18.89
N ASP A 177 0.80 25.66 -18.73
CA ASP A 177 1.41 24.72 -19.67
C ASP A 177 0.32 23.94 -20.44
N PHE A 178 0.26 24.16 -21.75
CA PHE A 178 -0.75 23.56 -22.61
C PHE A 178 -0.59 22.04 -22.76
N GLU A 179 0.64 21.55 -22.90
CA GLU A 179 0.91 20.13 -23.06
C GLU A 179 0.57 19.38 -21.77
N LEU A 180 1.03 19.90 -20.64
CA LEU A 180 0.73 19.32 -19.32
C LEU A 180 -0.78 19.34 -19.03
N SER A 181 -1.47 20.42 -19.40
CA SER A 181 -2.92 20.52 -19.26
C SER A 181 -3.66 19.51 -20.14
N SER A 182 -3.19 19.32 -21.38
CA SER A 182 -3.76 18.32 -22.29
C SER A 182 -3.61 16.91 -21.72
N LEU A 183 -2.41 16.54 -21.24
CA LEU A 183 -2.17 15.24 -20.62
C LEU A 183 -3.06 15.02 -19.38
N ALA A 184 -3.20 16.03 -18.52
CA ALA A 184 -4.05 15.99 -17.35
C ALA A 184 -5.54 15.79 -17.70
N ILE A 185 -6.05 16.46 -18.75
CA ILE A 185 -7.42 16.29 -19.24
C ILE A 185 -7.67 14.85 -19.68
N HIS A 186 -6.76 14.25 -20.45
CA HIS A 186 -6.93 12.87 -20.94
C HIS A 186 -6.92 11.85 -19.79
N LEU A 187 -5.96 11.97 -18.87
CA LEU A 187 -5.88 11.10 -17.69
C LEU A 187 -7.14 11.20 -16.83
N GLU A 188 -7.62 12.42 -16.54
CA GLU A 188 -8.85 12.62 -15.77
C GLU A 188 -10.12 12.20 -16.54
N GLY A 189 -10.12 12.32 -17.87
CA GLY A 189 -11.23 11.86 -18.70
C GLY A 189 -11.46 10.36 -18.61
N ILE A 190 -10.39 9.57 -18.47
CA ILE A 190 -10.48 8.11 -18.31
C ILE A 190 -10.80 7.76 -16.85
N THR A 191 -10.04 8.29 -15.91
CA THR A 191 -10.15 7.93 -14.47
C THR A 191 -11.40 8.50 -13.80
N GLY A 192 -11.92 9.63 -14.28
CA GLY A 192 -12.99 10.36 -13.64
C GLY A 192 -12.55 10.99 -12.32
N SER A 193 -13.49 11.14 -11.38
CA SER A 193 -13.17 11.70 -10.06
C SER A 193 -12.31 10.73 -9.23
N TYR A 194 -11.55 11.27 -8.26
CA TYR A 194 -10.78 10.43 -7.32
C TYR A 194 -11.63 9.34 -6.65
N PHE A 195 -12.89 9.66 -6.36
CA PHE A 195 -13.80 8.74 -5.68
C PHE A 195 -14.29 7.61 -6.61
N GLN A 196 -14.40 7.87 -7.91
CA GLN A 196 -14.94 6.91 -8.88
C GLN A 196 -14.09 5.65 -9.04
N MET A 197 -12.78 5.76 -8.86
CA MET A 197 -11.86 4.60 -8.90
C MET A 197 -11.93 3.71 -7.66
N ARG A 198 -12.56 4.17 -6.57
CA ARG A 198 -12.46 3.54 -5.24
C ARG A 198 -13.80 3.16 -4.64
N TYR A 199 -14.85 3.89 -4.95
CA TYR A 199 -16.12 3.80 -4.25
C TYR A 199 -17.28 3.51 -5.23
N PRO A 200 -18.02 2.40 -5.05
CA PRO A 200 -19.16 2.06 -5.91
C PRO A 200 -20.26 3.13 -5.97
N ASP A 201 -20.47 3.90 -4.90
CA ASP A 201 -21.45 5.00 -4.84
C ASP A 201 -21.02 6.25 -5.62
N ALA A 202 -19.73 6.37 -5.96
CA ALA A 202 -19.21 7.42 -6.82
C ALA A 202 -19.34 7.08 -8.33
N VAL A 203 -19.90 5.90 -8.65
CA VAL A 203 -20.12 5.45 -10.01
C VAL A 203 -21.57 5.71 -10.40
N GLN A 204 -21.80 6.76 -11.20
CA GLN A 204 -23.11 6.94 -11.84
C GLN A 204 -23.18 6.12 -13.13
N CYS A 205 -23.90 5.00 -13.08
CA CYS A 205 -24.31 4.25 -14.26
C CYS A 205 -25.84 4.23 -14.33
N GLY A 206 -26.42 4.59 -15.48
CA GLY A 206 -27.88 4.65 -15.69
C GLY A 206 -28.62 3.30 -15.55
N TYR A 207 -27.91 2.21 -15.34
CA TYR A 207 -28.43 0.84 -15.16
C TYR A 207 -27.84 0.18 -13.89
N GLY A 208 -27.99 0.84 -12.74
CA GLY A 208 -27.67 0.26 -11.42
C GLY A 208 -26.27 0.60 -10.89
N MET A 209 -26.04 0.29 -9.61
CA MET A 209 -24.73 0.41 -8.97
C MET A 209 -23.75 -0.57 -9.61
N LYS A 210 -22.61 -0.08 -10.06
CA LYS A 210 -21.47 -0.88 -10.51
C LYS A 210 -20.28 -0.63 -9.58
N VAL A 211 -19.49 -1.67 -9.35
CA VAL A 211 -18.24 -1.50 -8.60
C VAL A 211 -17.14 -0.98 -9.53
N PRO A 212 -16.13 -0.24 -9.05
CA PRO A 212 -15.07 0.32 -9.89
C PRO A 212 -14.40 -0.69 -10.84
N SER A 213 -14.18 -1.93 -10.38
CA SER A 213 -13.58 -3.00 -11.19
C SER A 213 -14.40 -3.44 -12.41
N GLU A 214 -15.68 -3.07 -12.50
CA GLU A 214 -16.56 -3.37 -13.64
C GLU A 214 -16.58 -2.26 -14.69
N ILE A 215 -15.93 -1.12 -14.42
CA ILE A 215 -15.99 0.09 -15.25
C ILE A 215 -14.69 0.29 -16.00
N TYR A 216 -13.57 0.05 -15.34
CA TYR A 216 -12.25 0.25 -15.91
C TYR A 216 -11.76 -1.03 -16.56
N THR A 217 -11.46 -0.94 -17.84
CA THR A 217 -10.85 -2.00 -18.64
C THR A 217 -9.32 -2.00 -18.49
N GLN A 218 -8.68 -3.12 -18.83
CA GLN A 218 -7.23 -3.20 -18.88
C GLN A 218 -6.62 -2.14 -19.83
N SER A 219 -7.20 -1.94 -21.01
CA SER A 219 -6.74 -0.94 -21.97
C SER A 219 -6.80 0.49 -21.42
N GLN A 220 -7.85 0.82 -20.65
CA GLN A 220 -7.95 2.12 -19.98
C GLN A 220 -6.88 2.28 -18.89
N ALA A 221 -6.56 1.21 -18.15
CA ALA A 221 -5.48 1.23 -17.17
C ALA A 221 -4.12 1.47 -17.83
N GLU A 222 -3.85 0.82 -18.97
CA GLU A 222 -2.63 1.02 -19.77
C GLU A 222 -2.51 2.47 -20.30
N GLU A 223 -3.61 3.04 -20.82
CA GLU A 223 -3.64 4.45 -21.25
C GLU A 223 -3.38 5.42 -20.08
N VAL A 224 -4.01 5.18 -18.93
CA VAL A 224 -3.82 6.01 -17.72
C VAL A 224 -2.37 5.96 -17.23
N MET A 225 -1.75 4.77 -17.25
CA MET A 225 -0.34 4.61 -16.92
C MET A 225 0.56 5.41 -17.87
N GLU A 226 0.27 5.37 -19.17
CA GLU A 226 1.04 6.09 -20.18
C GLU A 226 0.90 7.62 -20.02
N TYR A 227 -0.31 8.14 -19.80
CA TYR A 227 -0.49 9.57 -19.52
C TYR A 227 0.20 10.01 -18.23
N ALA A 228 0.11 9.22 -17.16
CA ALA A 228 0.80 9.52 -15.90
C ALA A 228 2.32 9.57 -16.08
N ARG A 229 2.89 8.61 -16.82
CA ARG A 229 4.32 8.58 -17.18
C ARG A 229 4.74 9.84 -17.94
N ARG A 230 3.97 10.24 -18.96
CA ARG A 230 4.25 11.45 -19.74
C ARG A 230 4.17 12.72 -18.89
N ILE A 231 3.21 12.81 -17.98
CA ILE A 231 3.12 13.93 -17.01
C ILE A 231 4.38 13.98 -16.14
N LEU A 232 4.81 12.84 -15.59
CA LEU A 232 6.01 12.75 -14.75
C LEU A 232 7.27 13.19 -15.50
N GLU A 233 7.44 12.74 -16.75
CA GLU A 233 8.57 13.13 -17.60
C GLU A 233 8.58 14.62 -17.91
N HIS A 234 7.43 15.18 -18.26
CA HIS A 234 7.28 16.60 -18.57
C HIS A 234 7.57 17.48 -17.34
N VAL A 235 7.01 17.11 -16.19
CA VAL A 235 7.30 17.78 -14.91
C VAL A 235 8.78 17.72 -14.59
N LYS A 236 9.41 16.53 -14.68
CA LYS A 236 10.83 16.36 -14.39
C LYS A 236 11.71 17.24 -15.28
N ALA A 237 11.39 17.33 -16.58
CA ALA A 237 12.11 18.18 -17.52
C ALA A 237 12.06 19.67 -17.12
N LYS A 238 10.92 20.15 -16.62
CA LYS A 238 10.77 21.53 -16.15
C LYS A 238 11.45 21.80 -14.82
N ILE A 239 11.37 20.87 -13.87
CA ILE A 239 12.05 21.00 -12.59
C ILE A 239 13.57 21.07 -12.80
N SER A 240 14.09 20.29 -13.76
CA SER A 240 15.53 20.18 -14.03
C SER A 240 16.10 21.34 -14.88
N ASN A 241 15.26 22.08 -15.59
CA ASN A 241 15.62 23.28 -16.36
C ASN A 241 14.80 24.48 -15.84
N PRO A 242 15.17 25.05 -14.68
CA PRO A 242 14.41 26.08 -13.98
C PRO A 242 14.30 27.40 -14.75
#